data_AF-A0A2H3IN56-F1
#
_entry.id   AF-A0A2H3IN56-F1
#
_cell.length_a   1.000
_cell.length_b   1.000
_cell.length_c   1.000
_cell.angle_alpha   90.00
_cell.angle_beta   90.00
_cell.angle_gamma   90.00
#
_symmetry.space_group_name_H-M   'P 1'
#
loop_
_entity.id
_entity.type
_entity.pdbx_description
1 polymer ?
#
loop_
_entity_poly.entity_id
_entity_poly.type
_entity_poly.pdbx_seq_one_letter_code
_entity_poly.pdbx_strand_id
1 'polypeptide(L)'
;METVWRFHHETWDEPWSSNDFPAGESKEEIKQRLRRLTSEAWWENTNSEVVEFLHDELPFQWPWGFTIYRTVYTSESDQYWDTVLEAISKIAMERLDEDEPSRIFQEGYRPLVFDDPAQFNEATLDKIRDHFREVQESDNGNDGVRFRWCLVIDDGALQSILRHPEPESGQEGGWVTVVDPNYQGGSSYNTRYYPGYFRLYLGYLWSLVGIGSALELDDLCGRMDGPDDIPWFDPDM
;
A
#
# COMPACT_ATOMS: atom_id res chain seq x y z
N MET A 1 11.91 -21.42 13.01
CA MET A 1 12.15 -20.02 12.64
C MET A 1 11.34 -19.16 13.58
N GLU A 2 11.99 -18.20 14.21
CA GLU A 2 11.30 -17.24 15.06
C GLU A 2 10.54 -16.30 14.13
N THR A 3 9.23 -16.43 14.06
CA THR A 3 8.39 -15.50 13.30
C THR A 3 8.55 -14.13 13.92
N VAL A 4 9.30 -13.27 13.23
CA VAL A 4 9.35 -11.84 13.50
C VAL A 4 8.03 -11.31 12.95
N TRP A 5 6.98 -11.38 13.77
CA TRP A 5 5.63 -10.91 13.42
C TRP A 5 5.55 -9.37 13.30
N ARG A 6 6.64 -8.66 13.60
CA ARG A 6 6.77 -7.22 13.37
C ARG A 6 7.69 -6.93 12.20
N PHE A 7 7.13 -6.38 11.14
CA PHE A 7 7.93 -5.89 10.04
C PHE A 7 8.81 -4.70 10.48
N HIS A 8 10.08 -4.75 10.12
CA HIS A 8 11.00 -3.62 10.21
C HIS A 8 11.93 -3.66 9.01
N HIS A 9 11.93 -2.58 8.22
CA HIS A 9 12.83 -2.43 7.08
C HIS A 9 14.10 -1.70 7.50
N GLU A 10 15.23 -2.02 6.87
CA GLU A 10 16.54 -1.39 7.15
C GLU A 10 16.59 0.11 6.86
N THR A 11 15.67 0.63 6.05
CA THR A 11 15.53 2.07 5.78
C THR A 11 14.83 2.81 6.92
N TRP A 12 14.31 2.11 7.92
CA TRP A 12 13.73 2.73 9.11
C TRP A 12 14.85 2.87 10.16
N ASP A 13 15.21 4.11 10.48
CA ASP A 13 16.28 4.40 11.45
C ASP A 13 16.02 3.77 12.84
N GLU A 14 14.76 3.62 13.22
CA GLU A 14 14.35 2.99 14.47
C GLU A 14 13.20 1.99 14.26
N PRO A 15 13.11 0.93 15.09
CA PRO A 15 11.96 0.07 15.13
C PRO A 15 10.69 0.87 15.38
N TRP A 16 9.65 0.57 14.62
CA TRP A 16 8.35 1.21 14.81
C TRP A 16 7.89 1.05 16.27
N SER A 17 7.51 2.18 16.88
CA SER A 17 7.03 2.23 18.25
C SER A 17 5.93 3.25 18.46
N SER A 18 5.05 2.91 19.39
CA SER A 18 3.96 3.77 19.84
C SER A 18 3.54 3.36 21.25
N ASN A 19 2.60 4.09 21.85
CA ASN A 19 2.10 3.75 23.19
C ASN A 19 1.38 2.40 23.20
N ASP A 20 0.60 2.09 22.15
CA ASP A 20 -0.07 0.81 22.04
C ASP A 20 0.84 -0.29 21.48
N PHE A 21 2.03 0.04 20.97
CA PHE A 21 3.02 -0.90 20.43
C PHE A 21 4.46 -0.47 20.73
N PRO A 22 4.93 -0.62 21.98
CA PRO A 22 6.26 -0.17 22.37
C PRO A 22 7.41 -0.89 21.62
N ALA A 23 8.53 -0.21 21.43
CA ALA A 23 9.77 -0.82 20.93
C ALA A 23 10.35 -1.78 21.96
N GLY A 24 10.99 -2.86 21.49
CA GLY A 24 11.73 -3.79 22.33
C GLY A 24 10.88 -4.74 23.18
N GLU A 25 9.58 -4.88 22.87
CA GLU A 25 8.74 -5.88 23.53
C GLU A 25 9.30 -7.29 23.39
N SER A 26 9.24 -8.05 24.47
CA SER A 26 9.45 -9.50 24.47
C SER A 26 8.34 -10.21 23.68
N LYS A 27 8.61 -11.44 23.23
CA LYS A 27 7.62 -12.27 22.54
C LYS A 27 6.39 -12.53 23.40
N GLU A 28 6.55 -12.60 24.71
CA GLU A 28 5.49 -12.77 25.68
C GLU A 28 4.60 -11.54 25.80
N GLU A 29 5.17 -10.34 25.90
CA GLU A 29 4.43 -9.06 25.95
C GLU A 29 3.60 -8.85 24.69
N ILE A 30 4.21 -9.13 23.54
CA ILE A 30 3.55 -9.16 22.24
C ILE A 30 2.33 -10.07 22.25
N LYS A 31 2.49 -11.32 22.67
CA LYS A 31 1.42 -12.32 22.68
C LYS A 31 0.29 -11.89 23.62
N GLN A 32 0.63 -11.31 24.77
CA GLN A 32 -0.36 -10.78 25.71
C GLN A 32 -1.14 -9.62 25.10
N ARG A 33 -0.46 -8.71 24.40
CA ARG A 33 -1.08 -7.57 23.75
C ARG A 33 -2.00 -7.97 22.61
N LEU A 34 -1.58 -8.91 21.76
CA LEU A 34 -2.44 -9.49 20.74
C LEU A 34 -3.65 -10.15 21.38
N ARG A 35 -3.48 -11.00 22.40
CA ARG A 35 -4.62 -11.63 23.11
C ARG A 35 -5.59 -10.61 23.68
N ARG A 36 -5.10 -9.48 24.21
CA ARG A 36 -5.94 -8.38 24.69
C ARG A 36 -6.74 -7.80 23.53
N LEU A 37 -6.08 -7.35 22.48
CA LEU A 37 -6.72 -6.73 21.31
C LEU A 37 -7.75 -7.67 20.65
N THR A 38 -7.38 -8.94 20.46
CA THR A 38 -8.29 -9.94 19.87
C THR A 38 -9.37 -10.45 20.81
N SER A 39 -9.40 -9.99 22.06
CA SER A 39 -10.47 -10.29 23.02
C SER A 39 -11.46 -9.15 23.22
N GLU A 40 -11.18 -7.99 22.64
CA GLU A 40 -12.06 -6.84 22.71
C GLU A 40 -13.38 -7.10 21.98
N ALA A 41 -14.46 -6.51 22.46
CA ALA A 41 -15.81 -6.78 21.93
C ALA A 41 -15.96 -6.41 20.44
N TRP A 42 -15.17 -5.46 19.95
CA TRP A 42 -15.18 -5.03 18.55
C TRP A 42 -14.46 -6.01 17.62
N TRP A 43 -13.62 -6.91 18.12
CA TRP A 43 -12.82 -7.84 17.30
C TRP A 43 -13.70 -8.80 16.48
N GLU A 44 -14.87 -9.16 17.00
CA GLU A 44 -15.84 -10.04 16.34
C GLU A 44 -16.78 -9.29 15.38
N ASN A 45 -16.64 -7.96 15.25
CA ASN A 45 -17.49 -7.16 14.36
C ASN A 45 -16.98 -7.20 12.91
N THR A 46 -17.19 -8.32 12.23
CA THR A 46 -16.80 -8.50 10.82
C THR A 46 -17.60 -7.63 9.84
N ASN A 47 -18.56 -6.81 10.29
CA ASN A 47 -19.20 -5.82 9.42
C ASN A 47 -18.36 -4.54 9.29
N SER A 48 -17.29 -4.39 10.06
CA SER A 48 -16.36 -3.27 9.96
C SER A 48 -15.18 -3.66 9.07
N GLU A 49 -15.01 -2.96 7.95
CA GLU A 49 -13.86 -3.12 7.03
C GLU A 49 -12.53 -3.00 7.78
N VAL A 50 -12.43 -2.05 8.71
CA VAL A 50 -11.23 -1.84 9.52
C VAL A 50 -10.93 -3.04 10.40
N VAL A 51 -11.96 -3.66 10.98
CA VAL A 51 -11.78 -4.88 11.79
C VAL A 51 -11.33 -6.03 10.91
N GLU A 52 -11.90 -6.20 9.72
CA GLU A 52 -11.43 -7.20 8.75
C GLU A 52 -9.95 -6.98 8.39
N PHE A 53 -9.53 -5.74 8.13
CA PHE A 53 -8.11 -5.45 7.84
C PHE A 53 -7.21 -5.72 9.04
N LEU A 54 -7.68 -5.47 10.26
CA LEU A 54 -6.94 -5.82 11.46
C LEU A 54 -6.78 -7.34 11.62
N HIS A 55 -7.75 -8.15 11.21
CA HIS A 55 -7.59 -9.62 11.18
C HIS A 55 -6.49 -10.05 10.22
N ASP A 56 -6.38 -9.39 9.07
CA ASP A 56 -5.40 -9.72 8.03
C ASP A 56 -3.98 -9.22 8.38
N GLU A 57 -3.86 -7.97 8.86
CA GLU A 57 -2.56 -7.31 9.01
C GLU A 57 -1.93 -7.55 10.39
N LEU A 58 -2.72 -7.42 11.47
CA LEU A 58 -2.21 -7.36 12.85
C LEU A 58 -1.44 -8.63 13.29
N PRO A 59 -1.89 -9.86 12.97
CA PRO A 59 -1.22 -11.08 13.43
C PRO A 59 0.03 -11.45 12.64
N PHE A 60 0.17 -10.97 11.41
CA PHE A 60 1.13 -11.52 10.45
C PHE A 60 2.15 -10.51 9.94
N GLN A 61 1.74 -9.28 9.64
CA GLN A 61 2.53 -8.35 8.81
C GLN A 61 2.51 -6.91 9.33
N TRP A 62 2.28 -6.75 10.63
CA TRP A 62 2.18 -5.45 11.28
C TRP A 62 3.56 -4.80 11.51
N PRO A 63 3.72 -3.47 11.41
CA PRO A 63 2.76 -2.43 10.97
C PRO A 63 2.32 -2.62 9.51
N TRP A 64 1.22 -2.02 9.06
CA TRP A 64 0.76 -2.08 7.65
C TRP A 64 1.21 -0.85 6.84
N GLY A 65 0.88 -0.77 5.56
CA GLY A 65 1.08 0.42 4.71
C GLY A 65 1.51 0.06 3.29
N PHE A 66 1.45 0.99 2.35
CA PHE A 66 1.81 0.72 0.95
C PHE A 66 3.33 0.69 0.75
N THR A 67 3.80 -0.16 -0.17
CA THR A 67 5.12 0.00 -0.77
C THR A 67 5.08 1.06 -1.86
N ILE A 68 5.95 2.07 -1.78
CA ILE A 68 5.96 3.25 -2.67
C ILE A 68 7.36 3.41 -3.28
N TYR A 69 7.42 3.50 -4.60
CA TYR A 69 8.63 3.79 -5.35
C TYR A 69 8.61 5.22 -5.88
N ARG A 70 9.68 5.96 -5.62
CA ARG A 70 9.96 7.22 -6.31
C ARG A 70 10.78 6.94 -7.56
N THR A 71 10.35 7.45 -8.72
CA THR A 71 11.09 7.26 -9.98
C THR A 71 11.44 8.57 -10.68
N VAL A 72 11.02 9.70 -10.14
CA VAL A 72 11.33 11.05 -10.62
C VAL A 72 12.16 11.80 -9.59
N TYR A 73 13.29 12.37 -10.02
CA TYR A 73 14.28 13.02 -9.16
C TYR A 73 14.70 14.40 -9.69
N THR A 74 13.72 15.16 -10.17
CA THR A 74 13.90 16.57 -10.52
C THR A 74 13.93 17.44 -9.25
N SER A 75 14.43 18.67 -9.35
CA SER A 75 14.40 19.61 -8.22
C SER A 75 12.98 19.90 -7.71
N GLU A 76 11.97 19.84 -8.59
CA GLU A 76 10.56 19.95 -8.18
C GLU A 76 10.12 18.72 -7.40
N SER A 77 10.51 17.52 -7.85
CA SER A 77 10.24 16.31 -7.08
C SER A 77 10.88 16.35 -5.70
N ASP A 78 12.15 16.77 -5.58
CA ASP A 78 12.82 16.92 -4.28
C ASP A 78 12.09 17.90 -3.36
N GLN A 79 11.59 18.99 -3.93
CA GLN A 79 10.88 20.01 -3.17
C GLN A 79 9.53 19.52 -2.62
N TYR A 80 8.83 18.66 -3.36
CA TYR A 80 7.45 18.28 -3.04
C TYR A 80 7.28 16.81 -2.61
N TRP A 81 8.37 16.06 -2.48
CA TRP A 81 8.29 14.63 -2.15
C TRP A 81 7.53 14.34 -0.86
N ASP A 82 7.84 15.08 0.22
CA ASP A 82 7.15 14.94 1.49
C ASP A 82 5.64 15.25 1.37
N THR A 83 5.28 16.24 0.56
CA THR A 83 3.87 16.59 0.29
C THR A 83 3.14 15.47 -0.43
N VAL A 84 3.81 14.78 -1.36
CA VAL A 84 3.23 13.61 -2.05
C VAL A 84 2.97 12.47 -1.07
N LEU A 85 3.95 12.16 -0.21
CA LEU A 85 3.80 11.12 0.81
C LEU A 85 2.71 11.46 1.82
N GLU A 86 2.61 12.72 2.24
CA GLU A 86 1.54 13.21 3.12
C GLU A 86 0.16 13.06 2.47
N ALA A 87 0.02 13.41 1.19
CA ALA A 87 -1.24 13.27 0.45
C ALA A 87 -1.71 11.81 0.37
N ILE A 88 -0.80 10.88 0.03
CA ILE A 88 -1.10 9.43 0.00
C ILE A 88 -1.52 8.95 1.38
N SER A 89 -0.76 9.32 2.42
CA SER A 89 -1.01 8.90 3.80
C SER A 89 -2.36 9.42 4.30
N LYS A 90 -2.67 10.70 4.06
CA LYS A 90 -3.94 11.31 4.45
C LYS A 90 -5.13 10.55 3.88
N ILE A 91 -5.09 10.21 2.58
CA ILE A 91 -6.21 9.52 1.93
C ILE A 91 -6.30 8.05 2.34
N ALA A 92 -5.17 7.39 2.53
CA ALA A 92 -5.15 6.03 3.07
C ALA A 92 -5.80 5.93 4.47
N MET A 93 -5.96 7.05 5.18
CA MET A 93 -6.55 7.11 6.51
C MET A 93 -7.86 7.91 6.58
N GLU A 94 -8.34 8.50 5.49
CA GLU A 94 -9.43 9.49 5.51
C GLU A 94 -10.77 8.91 5.99
N ARG A 95 -11.02 7.61 5.73
CA ARG A 95 -12.29 6.93 6.04
C ARG A 95 -12.33 6.29 7.43
N LEU A 96 -11.32 6.55 8.25
CA LEU A 96 -11.22 6.01 9.60
C LEU A 96 -12.13 6.76 10.56
N ASP A 97 -12.90 6.02 11.34
CA ASP A 97 -13.76 6.57 12.39
C ASP A 97 -12.94 6.94 13.64
N GLU A 98 -13.53 7.72 14.55
CA GLU A 98 -12.94 8.01 15.86
C GLU A 98 -13.18 6.86 16.87
N ASP A 99 -13.03 5.61 16.44
CA ASP A 99 -13.20 4.41 17.26
C ASP A 99 -11.87 3.68 17.52
N GLU A 100 -11.89 2.74 18.46
CA GLU A 100 -10.68 2.03 18.87
C GLU A 100 -10.03 1.18 17.76
N PRO A 101 -10.78 0.39 16.97
CA PRO A 101 -10.24 -0.30 15.80
C PRO A 101 -9.53 0.65 14.82
N SER A 102 -10.19 1.75 14.45
CA SER A 102 -9.65 2.73 13.51
C SER A 102 -8.40 3.40 14.04
N ARG A 103 -8.36 3.74 15.33
CA ARG A 103 -7.15 4.28 15.97
C ARG A 103 -5.98 3.29 15.91
N ILE A 104 -6.21 2.02 16.23
CA ILE A 104 -5.16 0.97 16.16
C ILE A 104 -4.69 0.81 14.72
N PHE A 105 -5.64 0.77 13.77
CA PHE A 105 -5.34 0.69 12.34
C PHE A 105 -4.47 1.87 11.90
N GLN A 106 -4.91 3.10 12.17
CA GLN A 106 -4.18 4.33 11.85
C GLN A 106 -2.76 4.34 12.41
N GLU A 107 -2.59 3.94 13.67
CA GLU A 107 -1.30 3.92 14.37
C GLU A 107 -0.27 3.01 13.69
N GLY A 108 -0.77 1.92 13.09
CA GLY A 108 0.00 0.95 12.32
C GLY A 108 0.42 1.40 10.94
N TYR A 109 -0.07 2.53 10.40
CA TYR A 109 0.25 2.92 9.04
C TYR A 109 1.71 3.36 8.90
N ARG A 110 2.52 2.57 8.19
CA ARG A 110 3.94 2.81 7.88
C ARG A 110 4.24 2.37 6.45
N PRO A 111 4.21 3.30 5.47
CA PRO A 111 4.55 2.98 4.09
C PRO A 111 6.03 2.60 3.99
N LEU A 112 6.33 1.65 3.10
CA LEU A 112 7.69 1.26 2.74
C LEU A 112 8.11 2.08 1.52
N VAL A 113 8.98 3.07 1.72
CA VAL A 113 9.39 3.98 0.65
C VAL A 113 10.77 3.58 0.12
N PHE A 114 10.84 3.33 -1.19
CA PHE A 114 12.07 3.18 -1.95
C PHE A 114 12.41 4.49 -2.66
N ASP A 115 13.40 5.20 -2.12
CA ASP A 115 13.82 6.52 -2.55
C ASP A 115 15.35 6.61 -2.71
N ASP A 116 15.88 5.83 -3.66
CA ASP A 116 17.30 5.90 -4.05
C ASP A 116 17.42 6.28 -5.54
N PRO A 117 17.86 7.51 -5.86
CA PRO A 117 18.00 7.95 -7.25
C PRO A 117 18.98 7.10 -8.06
N ALA A 118 20.01 6.53 -7.44
CA ALA A 118 20.98 5.68 -8.13
C ALA A 118 20.33 4.38 -8.62
N GLN A 119 19.26 3.94 -7.95
CA GLN A 119 18.53 2.73 -8.28
C GLN A 119 17.28 3.01 -9.12
N PHE A 120 16.52 4.05 -8.80
CA PHE A 120 15.14 4.19 -9.29
C PHE A 120 14.89 5.39 -10.20
N ASN A 121 15.86 6.28 -10.43
CA ASN A 121 15.65 7.40 -11.34
C ASN A 121 15.34 6.92 -12.76
N GLU A 122 14.17 7.32 -13.27
CA GLU A 122 13.61 6.90 -14.57
C GLU A 122 13.48 5.36 -14.71
N ALA A 123 13.34 4.64 -13.60
CA ALA A 123 13.15 3.19 -13.63
C ALA A 123 11.84 2.82 -14.33
N THR A 124 11.93 1.85 -15.24
CA THR A 124 10.76 1.26 -15.91
C THR A 124 9.90 0.46 -14.92
N LEU A 125 8.60 0.34 -15.18
CA LEU A 125 7.71 -0.51 -14.38
C LEU A 125 8.17 -1.97 -14.29
N ASP A 126 8.81 -2.52 -15.33
CA ASP A 126 9.37 -3.88 -15.29
C ASP A 126 10.48 -4.01 -14.24
N LYS A 127 11.42 -3.06 -14.22
CA LYS A 127 12.46 -2.97 -13.18
C LYS A 127 11.86 -2.85 -11.76
N ILE A 128 10.82 -2.03 -11.61
CA ILE A 128 10.11 -1.89 -10.32
C ILE A 128 9.46 -3.22 -9.92
N ARG A 129 8.82 -3.91 -10.87
CA ARG A 129 8.18 -5.20 -10.64
C ARG A 129 9.18 -6.28 -10.22
N ASP A 130 10.34 -6.32 -10.88
CA ASP A 130 11.42 -7.26 -10.55
C ASP A 130 11.95 -7.01 -9.14
N HIS A 131 12.28 -5.75 -8.82
CA HIS A 131 12.75 -5.38 -7.48
C HIS A 131 11.69 -5.64 -6.41
N PHE A 132 10.41 -5.33 -6.68
CA PHE A 132 9.35 -5.57 -5.71
C PHE A 132 9.15 -7.07 -5.43
N ARG A 133 9.29 -7.94 -6.44
CA ARG A 133 9.30 -9.39 -6.25
C ARG A 133 10.47 -9.86 -5.39
N GLU A 134 11.67 -9.31 -5.59
CA GLU A 134 12.82 -9.62 -4.72
C GLU A 134 12.55 -9.23 -3.26
N VAL A 135 11.86 -8.11 -3.03
CA VAL A 135 11.43 -7.68 -1.69
C VAL A 135 10.40 -8.66 -1.10
N GLN A 136 9.40 -9.10 -1.88
CA GLN A 136 8.39 -10.08 -1.45
C GLN A 136 8.99 -11.47 -1.13
N GLU A 137 10.02 -11.88 -1.88
CA GLU A 137 10.69 -13.17 -1.68
C GLU A 137 11.70 -13.14 -0.51
N SER A 138 11.96 -11.97 0.06
CA SER A 138 12.83 -11.83 1.22
C SER A 138 12.18 -12.41 2.49
N ASP A 139 13.01 -12.79 3.47
CA ASP A 139 12.55 -13.33 4.77
C ASP A 139 11.62 -12.37 5.54
N ASN A 140 11.53 -11.09 5.12
CA ASN A 140 10.81 -10.04 5.81
C ASN A 140 9.36 -9.84 5.35
N GLY A 141 8.85 -10.53 4.33
CA GLY A 141 7.40 -10.61 4.11
C GLY A 141 6.94 -10.88 2.69
N ASN A 142 5.83 -11.62 2.58
CA ASN A 142 5.11 -11.92 1.33
C ASN A 142 3.58 -11.71 1.46
N ASP A 143 3.10 -11.29 2.63
CA ASP A 143 1.66 -11.23 2.92
C ASP A 143 1.24 -9.80 3.29
N GLY A 144 -0.06 -9.52 3.23
CA GLY A 144 -0.63 -8.24 3.65
C GLY A 144 -0.51 -7.10 2.62
N VAL A 145 -1.13 -5.95 2.94
CA VAL A 145 -1.29 -4.81 2.03
C VAL A 145 0.05 -4.28 1.52
N ARG A 146 1.10 -4.29 2.35
CA ARG A 146 2.44 -3.81 1.98
C ARG A 146 3.05 -4.54 0.80
N PHE A 147 2.82 -5.85 0.74
CA PHE A 147 3.46 -6.73 -0.22
C PHE A 147 2.52 -7.17 -1.33
N ARG A 148 1.26 -6.71 -1.33
CA ARG A 148 0.31 -7.13 -2.36
C ARG A 148 0.55 -6.46 -3.72
N TRP A 149 0.81 -5.15 -3.70
CA TRP A 149 1.10 -4.32 -4.86
C TRP A 149 2.03 -3.18 -4.45
N CYS A 150 2.64 -2.50 -5.42
CA CYS A 150 3.40 -1.28 -5.15
C CYS A 150 2.86 -0.07 -5.93
N LEU A 151 3.01 1.09 -5.31
CA LEU A 151 2.68 2.38 -5.90
C LEU A 151 3.94 2.99 -6.51
N VAL A 152 3.82 3.54 -7.71
CA VAL A 152 4.92 4.21 -8.41
C VAL A 152 4.57 5.68 -8.62
N ILE A 153 5.48 6.55 -8.19
CA ILE A 153 5.43 7.98 -8.43
C ILE A 153 6.44 8.31 -9.53
N ASP A 154 5.93 8.42 -10.76
CA ASP A 154 6.64 8.97 -11.91
C ASP A 154 6.35 10.47 -12.06
N ASP A 155 6.92 11.11 -13.09
CA ASP A 155 6.70 12.53 -13.36
C ASP A 155 5.20 12.84 -13.56
N GLY A 156 4.47 11.97 -14.26
CA GLY A 156 3.03 12.15 -14.49
C GLY A 156 2.22 12.11 -13.20
N ALA A 157 2.51 11.15 -12.33
CA ALA A 157 1.89 10.99 -11.02
C ALA A 157 2.18 12.21 -10.14
N LEU A 158 3.45 12.62 -10.04
CA LEU A 158 3.87 13.81 -9.30
C LEU A 158 3.08 15.05 -9.77
N GLN A 159 3.09 15.33 -11.07
CA GLN A 159 2.39 16.50 -11.63
C GLN A 159 0.88 16.45 -11.39
N SER A 160 0.28 15.25 -11.40
CA SER A 160 -1.15 15.09 -11.12
C SER A 160 -1.46 15.43 -9.66
N ILE A 161 -0.67 14.95 -8.70
CA ILE A 161 -0.88 15.17 -7.28
C ILE A 161 -0.72 16.66 -6.95
N LEU A 162 0.29 17.33 -7.52
CA LEU A 162 0.51 18.76 -7.29
C LEU A 162 -0.62 19.64 -7.84
N ARG A 163 -1.30 19.22 -8.91
CA ARG A 163 -2.49 19.93 -9.44
C ARG A 163 -3.75 19.70 -8.60
N HIS A 164 -3.75 18.65 -7.78
CA HIS A 164 -4.88 18.22 -6.96
C HIS A 164 -4.43 18.00 -5.50
N PRO A 165 -3.96 19.06 -4.80
CA PRO A 165 -3.37 18.93 -3.47
C PRO A 165 -4.38 18.55 -2.36
N GLU A 166 -5.67 18.67 -2.66
CA GLU A 166 -6.78 18.24 -1.80
C GLU A 166 -7.51 17.08 -2.48
N PRO A 167 -6.95 15.86 -2.47
CA PRO A 167 -7.70 14.69 -2.91
C PRO A 167 -8.90 14.49 -1.98
N GLU A 168 -10.05 14.14 -2.55
CA GLU A 168 -11.26 13.74 -1.83
C GLU A 168 -11.53 12.25 -2.12
N SER A 169 -11.87 11.46 -1.09
CA SER A 169 -12.22 10.05 -1.28
C SER A 169 -13.36 9.88 -2.29
N GLY A 170 -13.21 8.90 -3.18
CA GLY A 170 -14.19 8.57 -4.22
C GLY A 170 -14.25 9.57 -5.39
N GLN A 171 -13.28 10.47 -5.52
CA GLN A 171 -13.21 11.42 -6.65
C GLN A 171 -11.95 11.24 -7.49
N GLU A 172 -12.06 11.65 -8.77
CA GLU A 172 -10.91 11.82 -9.66
C GLU A 172 -10.03 12.99 -9.20
N GLY A 173 -8.72 12.89 -9.42
CA GLY A 173 -7.76 13.90 -8.98
C GLY A 173 -6.31 13.50 -9.23
N GLY A 174 -5.45 13.68 -8.23
CA GLY A 174 -4.10 13.12 -8.24
C GLY A 174 -4.15 11.60 -8.35
N TRP A 175 -3.20 10.99 -9.04
CA TRP A 175 -3.15 9.56 -9.26
C TRP A 175 -1.76 8.98 -9.05
N VAL A 176 -1.73 7.66 -8.85
CA VAL A 176 -0.52 6.83 -8.76
C VAL A 176 -0.61 5.68 -9.74
N THR A 177 0.52 5.14 -10.17
CA THR A 177 0.55 3.88 -10.92
C THR A 177 0.65 2.73 -9.93
N VAL A 178 -0.26 1.77 -10.01
CA VAL A 178 -0.27 0.54 -9.19
C VAL A 178 0.28 -0.59 -10.05
N VAL A 179 1.35 -1.24 -9.59
CA VAL A 179 2.03 -2.31 -10.34
C VAL A 179 1.67 -3.67 -9.77
N ASP A 180 1.29 -4.59 -10.66
CA ASP A 180 1.10 -6.00 -10.35
C ASP A 180 2.47 -6.71 -10.27
N PRO A 181 2.91 -7.19 -9.10
CA PRO A 181 4.13 -7.99 -8.98
C PRO A 181 4.07 -9.29 -9.78
N ASN A 182 2.88 -9.88 -9.88
CA ASN A 182 2.66 -11.21 -10.43
C ASN A 182 2.46 -11.21 -11.93
N TYR A 183 2.56 -10.04 -12.58
CA TYR A 183 2.39 -9.95 -14.02
C TYR A 183 3.49 -10.70 -14.78
N GLN A 184 3.10 -11.69 -15.59
CA GLN A 184 4.00 -12.51 -16.41
C GLN A 184 3.77 -12.31 -17.92
N GLY A 185 2.83 -11.44 -18.30
CA GLY A 185 2.41 -11.27 -19.69
C GLY A 185 1.55 -12.41 -20.22
N GLY A 186 0.98 -12.21 -21.40
CA GLY A 186 0.12 -13.20 -22.07
C GLY A 186 -1.37 -12.99 -21.80
N SER A 187 -2.15 -14.06 -21.93
CA SER A 187 -3.63 -14.01 -21.93
C SER A 187 -4.26 -14.74 -20.74
N SER A 188 -3.53 -14.93 -19.64
CA SER A 188 -4.03 -15.57 -18.41
C SER A 188 -4.91 -14.65 -17.56
N TYR A 189 -4.97 -13.36 -17.90
CA TYR A 189 -5.72 -12.33 -17.19
C TYR A 189 -7.16 -12.24 -17.70
N ASN A 190 -8.10 -11.98 -16.80
CA ASN A 190 -9.50 -11.70 -17.05
C ASN A 190 -9.67 -10.44 -17.88
N THR A 191 -8.82 -9.43 -17.65
CA THR A 191 -8.82 -8.19 -18.43
C THR A 191 -7.96 -8.30 -19.69
N ARG A 192 -8.61 -8.25 -20.85
CA ARG A 192 -7.93 -8.27 -22.15
C ARG A 192 -7.03 -7.04 -22.30
N TYR A 193 -5.80 -7.28 -22.74
CA TYR A 193 -4.73 -6.26 -22.90
C TYR A 193 -4.14 -5.72 -21.60
N TYR A 194 -4.47 -6.32 -20.45
CA TYR A 194 -3.90 -5.92 -19.17
C TYR A 194 -2.37 -5.94 -19.20
N PRO A 195 -1.69 -4.80 -18.94
CA PRO A 195 -0.24 -4.70 -19.06
C PRO A 195 0.51 -4.94 -17.74
N GLY A 196 -0.18 -5.41 -16.69
CA GLY A 196 0.44 -5.62 -15.37
C GLY A 196 0.55 -4.38 -14.50
N TYR A 197 -0.25 -3.35 -14.79
CA TYR A 197 -0.39 -2.15 -13.98
C TYR A 197 -1.70 -1.42 -14.33
N PHE A 198 -2.12 -0.48 -13.47
CA PHE A 198 -3.12 0.53 -13.81
C PHE A 198 -2.87 1.84 -13.06
N ARG A 199 -3.51 2.93 -13.49
CA ARG A 199 -3.57 4.18 -12.75
C ARG A 199 -4.74 4.19 -11.78
N LEU A 200 -4.49 4.66 -10.58
CA LEU A 200 -5.47 4.78 -9.51
C LEU A 200 -5.50 6.23 -9.03
N TYR A 201 -6.68 6.85 -9.02
CA TYR A 201 -6.84 8.13 -8.33
C TYR A 201 -6.68 7.95 -6.83
N LEU A 202 -6.02 8.90 -6.18
CA LEU A 202 -5.76 8.86 -4.74
C LEU A 202 -7.04 8.61 -3.94
N GLY A 203 -8.18 9.18 -4.36
CA GLY A 203 -9.48 9.00 -3.70
C GLY A 203 -9.97 7.55 -3.60
N TYR A 204 -9.40 6.63 -4.38
CA TYR A 204 -9.69 5.19 -4.35
C TYR A 204 -8.59 4.35 -3.68
N LEU A 205 -7.58 4.96 -3.06
CA LEU A 205 -6.54 4.21 -2.33
C LEU A 205 -7.10 3.32 -1.22
N TRP A 206 -8.14 3.78 -0.52
CA TRP A 206 -8.81 2.96 0.49
C TRP A 206 -9.34 1.64 -0.09
N SER A 207 -9.86 1.67 -1.32
CA SER A 207 -10.36 0.48 -2.01
C SER A 207 -9.26 -0.58 -2.21
N LEU A 208 -8.00 -0.18 -2.43
CA LEU A 208 -6.89 -1.14 -2.54
C LEU A 208 -6.56 -1.87 -1.24
N VAL A 209 -6.80 -1.24 -0.08
CA VAL A 209 -6.57 -1.86 1.22
C VAL A 209 -7.46 -3.09 1.36
N GLY A 210 -8.73 -2.98 0.98
CA GLY A 210 -9.70 -4.06 1.14
C GLY A 210 -9.87 -5.00 -0.04
N ILE A 211 -9.91 -4.48 -1.27
CA ILE A 211 -10.30 -5.30 -2.43
C ILE A 211 -9.24 -6.37 -2.76
N GLY A 212 -7.96 -6.09 -2.48
CA GLY A 212 -6.89 -7.00 -2.85
C GLY A 212 -6.88 -8.35 -2.12
N SER A 213 -7.70 -8.56 -1.08
CA SER A 213 -7.85 -9.89 -0.47
C SER A 213 -8.84 -10.78 -1.23
N ALA A 214 -9.69 -10.19 -2.09
CA ALA A 214 -10.78 -10.87 -2.76
C ALA A 214 -10.61 -10.99 -4.28
N LEU A 215 -9.86 -10.08 -4.92
CA LEU A 215 -9.73 -9.98 -6.38
C LEU A 215 -8.26 -9.93 -6.84
N GLU A 216 -8.00 -10.40 -8.07
CA GLU A 216 -6.71 -10.22 -8.74
C GLU A 216 -6.58 -8.77 -9.28
N LEU A 217 -5.36 -8.27 -9.54
CA LEU A 217 -5.21 -6.84 -9.90
C LEU A 217 -5.89 -6.51 -11.22
N ASP A 218 -5.90 -7.46 -12.14
CA ASP A 218 -6.46 -7.28 -13.47
C ASP A 218 -7.99 -7.21 -13.43
N ASP A 219 -8.63 -7.83 -12.43
CA ASP A 219 -10.06 -7.65 -12.16
C ASP A 219 -10.40 -6.21 -11.75
N LEU A 220 -9.43 -5.47 -11.19
CA LEU A 220 -9.62 -4.07 -10.80
C LEU A 220 -9.33 -3.10 -11.95
N CYS A 221 -8.77 -3.62 -13.05
CA CYS A 221 -8.51 -2.83 -14.23
C CYS A 221 -9.80 -2.68 -15.03
N GLY A 222 -10.16 -1.44 -15.33
CA GLY A 222 -11.24 -1.14 -16.26
C GLY A 222 -10.98 -1.71 -17.64
N ARG A 223 -12.08 -1.89 -18.38
CA ARG A 223 -12.03 -2.44 -19.73
C ARG A 223 -11.12 -1.63 -20.65
N MET A 224 -10.26 -2.33 -21.38
CA MET A 224 -9.39 -1.76 -22.41
C MET A 224 -9.90 -2.08 -23.82
N ASP A 225 -9.81 -1.11 -24.73
CA ASP A 225 -10.18 -1.25 -26.14
C ASP A 225 -8.97 -1.67 -27.00
N GLY A 226 -7.73 -1.40 -26.55
CA GLY A 226 -6.49 -1.79 -27.21
C GLY A 226 -5.26 -1.85 -26.29
N PRO A 227 -4.13 -2.39 -26.80
CA PRO A 227 -2.89 -2.50 -26.04
C PRO A 227 -2.18 -1.16 -25.77
N ASP A 228 -2.57 -0.11 -26.50
CA ASP A 228 -2.02 1.25 -26.34
C ASP A 228 -2.83 2.10 -25.35
N ASP A 229 -3.93 1.57 -24.82
CA ASP A 229 -4.74 2.27 -23.82
C ASP A 229 -4.00 2.38 -22.49
N ILE A 230 -4.27 3.47 -21.78
CA ILE A 230 -3.78 3.64 -20.42
C ILE A 230 -4.76 2.93 -19.49
N PRO A 231 -4.36 1.84 -18.80
CA PRO A 231 -5.23 1.14 -17.86
C PRO A 231 -5.53 2.02 -16.65
N TRP A 232 -6.80 2.04 -16.23
CA TRP A 232 -7.28 2.74 -15.03
C TRP A 232 -8.03 1.76 -14.12
N PHE A 233 -8.00 2.05 -12.83
CA PHE A 233 -8.86 1.39 -11.85
C PHE A 233 -10.34 1.62 -12.18
N ASP A 234 -11.14 0.56 -12.09
CA ASP A 234 -12.60 0.62 -12.24
C ASP A 234 -13.28 0.53 -10.86
N PRO A 235 -13.92 1.63 -10.40
CA PRO A 235 -14.56 1.67 -9.09
C PRO A 235 -15.88 0.89 -9.01
N ASP A 236 -16.44 0.44 -10.15
CA ASP A 236 -17.72 -0.27 -10.23
C ASP A 236 -17.56 -1.80 -10.26
N MET A 237 -16.33 -2.32 -10.13
CA MET A 237 -16.01 -3.76 -10.13
C MET A 237 -16.25 -4.44 -8.77
#